data_AF-A0A535KIU0-F1
#
_entry.id   AF-A0A535KIU0-F1
#
_cell.length_a   1.000
_cell.length_b   1.000
_cell.length_c   1.000
_cell.angle_alpha   90.00
_cell.angle_beta   90.00
_cell.angle_gamma   90.00
#
_symmetry.space_group_name_H-M   'P 1'
#
loop_
_entity.id
_entity.type
_entity.pdbx_description
1 polymer ?
#
loop_
_entity_poly.entity_id
_entity_poly.type
_entity_poly.pdbx_seq_one_letter_code
_entity_poly.pdbx_strand_id
1 'polypeptide(L)' 'MPFKSKAQRRKFAQLLVEGKITDDQYEEWNRSTGKKVLPERLHPTASVKKTSSRKTPAKKRTTK' A
#
# COMPACT_ATOMS: atom_id res chain seq x y z
N MET A 1 0.46 10.11 -11.70
CA MET A 1 0.04 8.71 -11.94
C MET A 1 -0.03 7.97 -10.60
N PRO A 2 -1.08 7.19 -10.30
CA PRO A 2 -1.13 6.42 -9.06
C PRO A 2 -0.21 5.18 -9.11
N PHE A 3 0.47 4.87 -8.00
CA PHE A 3 1.22 3.62 -7.87
C PHE A 3 0.23 2.45 -7.89
N LYS A 4 0.56 1.40 -8.65
CA LYS A 4 -0.31 0.21 -8.76
C LYS A 4 0.06 -0.88 -7.75
N SER A 5 1.31 -0.87 -7.25
CA SER A 5 1.79 -1.84 -6.26
C SER A 5 2.88 -1.26 -5.36
N LYS A 6 3.10 -1.89 -4.20
CA LYS A 6 4.19 -1.50 -3.29
C LYS A 6 5.58 -1.70 -3.91
N ALA A 7 5.76 -2.75 -4.71
CA ALA A 7 7.00 -2.99 -5.43
C ALA A 7 7.32 -1.85 -6.42
N GLN A 8 6.28 -1.31 -7.09
CA GLN A 8 6.44 -0.18 -7.98
C GLN A 8 6.89 1.07 -7.21
N ARG A 9 6.27 1.37 -6.06
CA ARG A 9 6.70 2.49 -5.19
C ARG A 9 8.15 2.37 -4.75
N ARG A 10 8.63 1.16 -4.43
CA ARG A 10 10.04 0.91 -4.07
C ARG A 10 11.00 1.20 -5.23
N LYS A 11 10.66 0.79 -6.46
CA LYS A 11 11.47 1.12 -7.64
C LYS A 11 11.53 2.63 -7.89
N PHE A 12 10.44 3.34 -7.68
CA PHE A 12 10.44 4.80 -7.84
C PHE A 12 11.21 5.52 -6.73
N ALA A 13 11.21 5.01 -5.50
CA ALA A 13 12.08 5.53 -4.45
C ALA A 13 13.57 5.37 -4.82
N GLN A 14 13.96 4.26 -5.48
CA GLN A 14 15.32 4.11 -6.00
C GLN A 14 15.62 5.17 -7.08
N LEU A 15 14.68 5.44 -7.98
CA LEU A 15 14.84 6.48 -9.00
C LEU A 15 14.98 7.90 -8.40
N LEU A 16 14.34 8.15 -7.25
CA LEU A 16 14.49 9.41 -6.51
C LEU A 16 15.90 9.53 -5.94
N VAL A 17 16.41 8.47 -5.33
CA VAL A 17 17.79 8.42 -4.81
C VAL A 17 18.83 8.52 -5.93
N GLU A 18 18.54 7.92 -7.09
CA GLU A 18 19.36 8.05 -8.29
C GLU A 18 19.26 9.44 -8.96
N GLY A 19 18.35 10.32 -8.51
CA GLY A 19 18.16 11.66 -9.06
C GLY A 19 17.46 11.70 -10.43
N LYS A 20 16.82 10.61 -10.85
CA LYS A 20 16.09 10.50 -12.13
C LYS A 20 14.66 11.04 -12.06
N ILE A 21 14.14 11.24 -10.85
CA ILE A 21 12.84 11.88 -10.60
C ILE A 21 12.99 12.92 -9.48
N THR A 22 12.14 13.93 -9.49
CA THR A 22 12.05 14.93 -8.42
C THR A 22 11.16 14.46 -7.28
N ASP A 23 11.37 15.03 -6.08
CA ASP A 23 10.53 14.77 -4.90
C ASP A 23 9.07 15.12 -5.17
N ASP A 24 8.81 16.25 -5.86
CA ASP A 24 7.46 16.68 -6.26
C ASP A 24 6.74 15.63 -7.13
N GLN A 25 7.45 15.01 -8.09
CA GLN A 25 6.89 13.95 -8.93
C GLN A 25 6.52 12.71 -8.10
N TYR A 26 7.38 12.33 -7.15
CA TYR A 26 7.11 11.21 -6.26
C TYR A 26 5.92 11.48 -5.33
N GLU A 27 5.82 12.70 -4.80
CA GLU A 27 4.74 13.11 -3.91
C GLU A 27 3.39 13.25 -4.64
N GLU A 28 3.36 13.77 -5.87
CA GLU A 28 2.15 13.76 -6.71
C GLU A 28 1.63 12.33 -6.95
N TRP A 29 2.54 11.39 -7.16
CA TRP A 29 2.19 9.99 -7.38
C TRP A 29 1.72 9.31 -6.07
N ASN A 30 2.35 9.63 -4.93
CA ASN A 30 1.88 9.21 -3.61
C ASN A 30 0.48 9.74 -3.29
N ARG A 31 0.24 11.02 -3.57
CA ARG A 31 -1.04 11.69 -3.35
C ARG A 31 -2.15 11.08 -4.20
N SER A 32 -1.85 10.77 -5.46
CA SER A 32 -2.78 10.11 -6.39
C SER A 32 -3.13 8.66 -5.98
N THR A 33 -2.24 7.97 -5.27
CA THR A 33 -2.44 6.57 -4.83
C THR A 33 -3.45 6.44 -3.68
N GLY A 34 -3.61 7.51 -2.88
CA GLY A 34 -4.57 7.56 -1.77
C GLY A 34 -4.28 6.57 -0.63
N LYS A 35 -5.24 6.42 0.30
CA LYS A 35 -5.13 5.54 1.50
C LYS A 35 -5.36 4.06 1.21
N LYS A 36 -5.41 3.66 -0.07
CA LYS A 36 -5.76 2.28 -0.45
C LYS A 36 -4.59 1.36 -0.11
N VAL A 37 -4.87 0.25 0.56
CA VAL A 37 -3.84 -0.77 0.84
C VAL A 37 -3.46 -1.42 -0.49
N LEU A 38 -2.34 -0.99 -1.06
CA LEU A 38 -1.84 -1.53 -2.31
C LEU A 38 -1.37 -2.99 -2.13
N PRO A 39 -1.71 -3.88 -3.08
CA PRO A 39 -1.08 -5.18 -3.19
C PRO A 39 0.44 -5.06 -3.29
N GLU A 40 1.14 -6.09 -2.82
CA GLU A 40 2.61 -6.12 -2.89
C GLU A 40 3.11 -6.18 -4.35
N ARG A 41 2.47 -7.00 -5.18
CA ARG A 41 2.70 -7.15 -6.62
C ARG A 41 1.34 -7.26 -7.33
N LEU A 42 1.26 -6.74 -8.56
CA LEU A 42 0.04 -6.81 -9.39
C LEU A 42 -0.25 -8.22 -9.88
N HIS A 43 0.79 -8.99 -10.15
CA HIS A 43 0.70 -10.42 -10.42
C HIS A 43 0.96 -11.13 -9.09
N PRO A 44 -0.07 -11.65 -8.41
CA PRO A 44 0.16 -12.53 -7.28
C PRO A 44 0.81 -13.80 -7.82
N THR A 45 2.09 -14.00 -7.54
CA THR A 45 2.65 -15.36 -7.58
C THR A 45 1.94 -16.12 -6.48
N ALA A 46 1.18 -17.14 -6.85
CA ALA A 46 0.35 -17.90 -5.93
C ALA A 46 1.19 -18.43 -4.76
N SER A 47 1.15 -17.77 -3.59
CA SER A 47 1.55 -18.30 -2.26
C SER A 47 1.88 -17.21 -1.22
N VAL A 48 0.98 -16.25 -0.95
CA VAL A 48 0.96 -15.68 0.42
C VAL A 48 -0.48 -15.44 0.82
N LYS A 49 -1.07 -16.44 1.50
CA LYS A 49 -2.30 -16.27 2.28
C LYS A 49 -2.04 -15.17 3.32
N LYS A 50 -2.54 -13.95 3.10
CA LYS A 50 -2.60 -12.96 4.19
C LYS A 50 -3.80 -13.28 5.06
N THR A 51 -3.46 -13.75 6.24
CA THR A 51 -4.31 -13.97 7.41
C THR A 51 -5.40 -12.90 7.51
N SER A 52 -6.65 -13.38 7.49
CA SER A 52 -7.85 -12.64 7.85
C SER A 52 -7.57 -11.72 9.04
N SER A 53 -7.72 -10.41 8.85
CA SER A 53 -7.68 -9.47 9.97
C SER A 53 -8.79 -9.86 10.94
N ARG A 54 -8.39 -10.37 12.11
CA ARG A 54 -9.24 -10.75 13.23
C ARG A 54 -10.23 -9.61 13.51
N LYS A 55 -11.51 -9.80 13.14
CA LYS A 55 -12.58 -8.90 13.59
C LYS A 55 -12.66 -9.05 15.11
N THR A 56 -12.34 -7.99 15.84
CA THR A 56 -12.62 -7.89 17.27
C THR A 56 -14.14 -7.90 17.45
N PRO A 57 -14.75 -8.88 18.14
CA PRO A 57 -16.16 -8.78 18.48
C PRO A 57 -16.32 -7.65 19.50
N ALA A 58 -17.08 -6.62 19.13
CA ALA A 58 -17.49 -5.57 20.04
C ALA A 58 -18.23 -6.20 21.23
N LYS A 59 -17.68 -5.98 22.42
CA LYS A 59 -18.17 -6.48 23.71
C LYS A 59 -19.62 -6.06 23.90
N LYS A 60 -20.58 -6.99 23.84
CA LYS A 60 -21.97 -6.75 24.23
C LYS A 60 -21.98 -6.38 25.71
N ARG A 61 -22.23 -5.11 26.04
CA ARG A 61 -22.61 -4.69 27.39
C ARG A 61 -24.02 -5.23 27.64
N THR A 62 -24.11 -6.31 28.40
CA THR A 62 -25.34 -6.62 29.12
C THR A 62 -25.43 -5.59 30.25
N THR A 63 -26.56 -4.91 30.37
CA THR A 63 -26.88 -4.16 31.58
C THR A 63 -28.27 -4.61 32.02
N LYS A 64 -28.30 -4.91 33.31
CA LYS A 64 -29.31 -5.55 34.15
C LYS A 64 -30.68 -4.88 34.10
#